data_AF-A0A9D1VS42-F1
#
_entry.id   AF-A0A9D1VS42-F1
#
_cell.length_a   1.000
_cell.length_b   1.000
_cell.length_c   1.000
_cell.angle_alpha   90.00
_cell.angle_beta   90.00
_cell.angle_gamma   90.00
#
_symmetry.space_group_name_H-M   'P 1'
#
loop_
_entity.id
_entity.type
_entity.pdbx_description
1 polymer ?
#
loop_
_entity_poly.entity_id
_entity_poly.type
_entity_poly.pdbx_seq_one_letter_code
_entity_poly.pdbx_strand_id
1 'polypeptide(L)'
;MKGYRLFTPTAAECYVWGYVLLSMLFLSLCLSSLLFAAGSHVQPWVFPAACAVSVLCGHVWLAKTVKSARGAVVRYYVVLFLLLFVAISTSALIYDNSSDGNLYHQGAVIALLEGWNPFAGSDGIGVLWIRHYAKGVETMAAMIASFTGRLESGKAVNILLAASTFFMALAFMRREFPAYSRGKVLWLALVTSMSPIVLRQLYVYYVDYAMYSLMLLTVLSLVQIYRKSGFAAWSVLAMAALMAPTVKFTVAFYEYWVLAVAVIWFFWAHRRRLSYQLALFSVLLMVVGMCGLGYHPYVTNTLGWGNPFYPLVGSSVDIMAINTPQLYEDGNRVINFVRSLFYTYDGTAVWIPGVTDSLNDYVIAFDRRIAGFGPFFVYILIGSVLLFACCRRRLPVEKVRPCLLLAVLLFFSCFIFEQAWWMRYVPFLWAVPLLLLLCTEYAAALTKGQKIFRNLLYGLMAATMAMAVGSAAIGAMSVTGRFGAICRSASPNSTVKVYVRSMDSFLYKLRENGVSYELLDTMECADTTLCRLPLLEDWVVFYLDKDTYSRIKRPDFLDVVTRNKGE
;
A
#
# COMPACT_ATOMS: atom_id res chain seq x y z
N MET A 1 16.86 40.54 10.44
CA MET A 1 15.79 39.57 10.09
C MET A 1 16.14 38.22 10.69
N LYS A 2 15.48 37.82 11.79
CA LYS A 2 15.60 36.45 12.32
C LYS A 2 15.02 35.52 11.26
N GLY A 3 15.87 34.85 10.49
CA GLY A 3 15.44 33.90 9.48
C GLY A 3 14.46 32.91 10.10
N TYR A 4 13.27 32.81 9.52
CA TYR A 4 12.29 31.79 9.88
C TYR A 4 12.97 30.43 9.68
N ARG A 5 13.59 29.89 10.74
CA ARG A 5 14.08 28.51 10.73
C ARG A 5 12.83 27.66 10.64
N LEU A 6 12.59 27.07 9.47
CA LEU A 6 11.61 26.01 9.28
C LEU A 6 11.67 25.06 10.47
N PHE A 7 10.53 24.95 11.15
CA PHE A 7 10.37 24.15 12.35
C PHE A 7 10.72 22.70 12.03
N THR A 8 11.43 22.03 12.95
CA THR A 8 11.70 20.60 12.82
C THR A 8 11.12 19.82 13.98
N PRO A 9 10.20 18.87 13.70
CA PRO A 9 9.61 18.05 14.73
C PRO A 9 10.67 17.19 15.42
N THR A 10 10.56 17.03 16.72
CA THR A 10 11.38 16.10 17.49
C THR A 10 11.05 14.65 17.12
N ALA A 11 11.93 13.71 17.46
CA ALA A 11 11.64 12.29 17.27
C ALA A 11 10.41 11.82 18.07
N ALA A 12 10.12 12.46 19.21
CA ALA A 12 8.93 12.18 20.01
C ALA A 12 7.66 12.66 19.29
N GLU A 13 7.63 13.89 18.77
CA GLU A 13 6.50 14.40 17.98
C GLU A 13 6.22 13.52 16.76
N CYS A 14 7.26 13.14 16.01
CA CYS A 14 7.12 12.24 14.87
C CYS A 14 6.53 10.89 15.28
N TYR A 15 7.03 10.29 16.37
CA TYR A 15 6.51 9.00 16.84
C TYR A 15 5.03 9.08 17.21
N VAL A 16 4.63 10.13 17.95
CA VAL A 16 3.24 10.33 18.36
C VAL A 16 2.33 10.54 17.16
N TRP A 17 2.74 11.32 16.15
CA TRP A 17 1.96 11.46 14.91
C TRP A 17 1.76 10.13 14.20
N GLY A 18 2.84 9.37 14.01
CA GLY A 18 2.76 8.05 13.39
C GLY A 18 1.84 7.11 14.17
N TYR A 19 1.91 7.17 15.50
CA TYR A 19 1.15 6.29 16.38
C TYR A 19 -0.34 6.58 16.32
N VAL A 20 -0.69 7.87 16.36
CA VAL A 20 -2.08 8.33 16.31
C VAL A 20 -2.71 7.93 14.99
N LEU A 21 -2.03 8.14 13.86
CA LEU A 21 -2.55 7.76 12.54
C LEU A 21 -2.79 6.25 12.43
N LEU A 22 -1.88 5.41 12.92
CA LEU A 22 -2.08 3.96 12.97
C LEU A 22 -3.24 3.58 13.87
N SER A 23 -3.33 4.21 15.05
CA SER A 23 -4.38 3.95 16.03
C SER A 23 -5.75 4.32 15.50
N MET A 24 -5.89 5.38 14.70
CA MET A 24 -7.16 5.77 14.08
C MET A 24 -7.69 4.67 13.17
N LEU A 25 -6.84 4.14 12.31
CA LEU A 25 -7.18 3.04 11.40
C LEU A 25 -7.49 1.76 12.17
N PHE A 26 -6.63 1.39 13.11
CA PHE A 26 -6.80 0.21 13.95
C PHE A 26 -8.10 0.27 14.76
N LEU A 27 -8.40 1.39 15.42
CA LEU A 27 -9.63 1.55 16.20
C LEU A 27 -10.87 1.55 15.32
N SER A 28 -10.81 2.12 14.11
CA SER A 28 -11.92 2.04 13.16
C SER A 28 -12.24 0.60 12.80
N LEU A 29 -11.22 -0.22 12.53
CA LEU A 29 -11.37 -1.65 12.27
C LEU A 29 -11.91 -2.41 13.48
N CYS A 30 -11.35 -2.18 14.67
CA CYS A 30 -11.79 -2.83 15.91
C CYS A 30 -13.25 -2.52 16.26
N LEU A 31 -13.64 -1.24 16.23
CA LEU A 31 -15.02 -0.83 16.50
C LEU A 31 -15.99 -1.41 15.47
N SER A 32 -15.61 -1.41 14.19
CA SER A 32 -16.45 -2.02 13.14
C SER A 32 -16.60 -3.53 13.35
N SER A 33 -15.52 -4.23 13.71
CA SER A 33 -15.56 -5.67 13.99
C SER A 33 -16.46 -5.99 15.19
N LEU A 34 -16.44 -5.16 16.24
CA LEU A 34 -17.35 -5.30 17.38
C LEU A 34 -18.81 -5.07 16.98
N LEU A 35 -19.08 -4.08 16.12
CA LEU A 35 -20.42 -3.84 15.58
C LEU A 35 -20.91 -5.01 14.72
N PHE A 36 -20.06 -5.55 13.85
CA PHE A 36 -20.36 -6.74 13.05
C PHE A 36 -20.68 -7.95 13.93
N ALA A 37 -19.89 -8.18 14.98
CA ALA A 37 -20.15 -9.26 15.95
C ALA A 37 -21.47 -9.06 16.71
N ALA A 38 -21.89 -7.81 16.94
CA ALA A 38 -23.19 -7.48 17.52
C ALA A 38 -24.36 -7.52 16.51
N GLY A 39 -24.13 -7.96 15.28
CA GLY A 39 -25.14 -8.04 14.22
C GLY A 39 -25.42 -6.72 13.49
N SER A 40 -24.63 -5.67 13.76
CA SER A 40 -24.74 -4.38 13.08
C SER A 40 -23.94 -4.34 11.77
N HIS A 41 -23.95 -3.20 11.10
CA HIS A 41 -23.25 -2.93 9.84
C HIS A 41 -22.41 -1.65 9.97
N VAL A 42 -21.81 -1.19 8.87
CA VAL A 42 -21.02 0.05 8.82
C VAL A 42 -21.80 1.25 9.36
N GLN A 43 -21.21 1.99 10.31
CA GLN A 43 -21.84 3.16 10.91
C GLN A 43 -21.01 4.43 10.68
N PRO A 44 -21.61 5.56 10.22
CA PRO A 44 -20.88 6.80 9.91
C PRO A 44 -20.12 7.43 11.09
N TRP A 45 -20.49 7.14 12.33
CA TRP A 45 -19.87 7.71 13.52
C TRP A 45 -18.56 7.03 13.93
N VAL A 46 -18.27 5.83 13.40
CA VAL A 46 -17.13 5.01 13.85
C VAL A 46 -15.78 5.68 13.56
N PHE A 47 -15.58 6.18 12.35
CA PHE A 47 -14.32 6.82 11.98
C PHE A 47 -14.07 8.14 12.76
N PRO A 48 -15.05 9.05 12.92
CA PRO A 48 -14.93 10.21 13.80
C PRO A 48 -14.60 9.83 15.26
N ALA A 49 -15.24 8.80 15.81
CA ALA A 49 -14.97 8.33 17.18
C ALA A 49 -13.54 7.79 17.32
N ALA A 50 -13.08 6.96 16.37
CA ALA A 50 -11.72 6.45 16.33
C ALA A 50 -10.68 7.59 16.20
N CYS A 51 -10.98 8.62 15.39
CA CYS A 51 -10.20 9.85 15.31
C CYS A 51 -10.09 10.55 16.67
N ALA A 52 -11.23 10.84 17.30
CA ALA A 52 -11.26 11.57 18.58
C ALA A 52 -10.47 10.85 19.68
N VAL A 53 -10.69 9.53 19.84
CA VAL A 53 -9.99 8.71 20.84
C VAL A 53 -8.49 8.68 20.57
N SER A 54 -8.07 8.44 19.33
CA SER A 54 -6.66 8.39 18.97
C SER A 54 -5.96 9.73 19.19
N VAL A 55 -6.60 10.85 18.81
CA VAL A 55 -6.08 12.20 19.02
C VAL A 55 -5.92 12.51 20.50
N LEU A 56 -6.89 12.12 21.34
CA LEU A 56 -6.83 12.33 22.78
C LEU A 56 -5.70 11.52 23.42
N CYS A 57 -5.58 10.22 23.08
CA CYS A 57 -4.49 9.38 23.57
C CYS A 57 -3.12 9.94 23.16
N GLY A 58 -2.96 10.39 21.91
CA GLY A 58 -1.75 11.03 21.43
C GLY A 58 -1.43 12.34 22.13
N HIS A 59 -2.44 13.16 22.45
CA HIS A 59 -2.27 14.39 23.22
C HIS A 59 -1.71 14.11 24.61
N VAL A 60 -2.33 13.16 25.34
CA VAL A 60 -1.88 12.76 26.68
C VAL A 60 -0.45 12.23 26.64
N TRP A 61 -0.12 11.43 25.62
CA TRP A 61 1.24 10.91 25.45
C TRP A 61 2.24 12.01 25.13
N LEU A 62 1.90 12.94 24.22
CA LEU A 62 2.75 14.06 23.87
C LEU A 62 3.04 14.93 25.10
N ALA A 63 2.03 15.25 25.90
CA ALA A 63 2.16 16.04 27.13
C ALA A 63 3.11 15.40 28.15
N LYS A 64 3.15 14.05 28.23
CA LYS A 64 4.08 13.32 29.09
C LYS A 64 5.51 13.26 28.54
N THR A 65 5.68 13.31 27.22
CA THR A 65 6.97 13.04 26.55
C THR A 65 7.73 14.31 26.20
N VAL A 66 7.01 15.35 25.81
CA VAL A 66 7.57 16.65 25.44
C VAL A 66 7.16 17.62 26.55
N LYS A 67 8.13 18.08 27.36
CA LYS A 67 7.89 19.10 28.40
C LYS A 67 7.08 20.24 27.78
N SER A 68 5.84 20.40 28.24
CA SER A 68 4.74 21.12 27.60
C SER A 68 5.13 22.51 27.09
N ALA A 69 5.59 22.57 25.84
CA ALA A 69 5.65 23.80 25.09
C ALA A 69 4.33 23.92 24.33
N ARG A 70 3.52 24.95 24.61
CA ARG A 70 2.26 25.25 23.90
C ARG A 70 2.37 25.06 22.38
N GLY A 71 3.54 25.38 21.80
CA GLY A 71 3.83 25.16 20.38
C GLY A 71 3.83 23.69 19.92
N ALA A 72 4.27 22.73 20.73
CA ALA A 72 4.23 21.30 20.38
C ALA A 72 2.80 20.78 20.28
N VAL A 73 1.93 21.22 21.18
CA VAL A 73 0.51 20.89 21.18
C VAL A 73 -0.20 21.50 19.96
N VAL A 74 0.05 22.78 19.65
CA VAL A 74 -0.54 23.43 18.45
C VAL A 74 -0.13 22.69 17.19
N ARG A 75 1.17 22.39 17.03
CA ARG A 75 1.66 21.63 15.86
C ARG A 75 1.06 20.24 15.78
N TYR A 76 0.86 19.60 16.94
CA TYR A 76 0.25 18.28 16.99
C TYR A 76 -1.12 18.27 16.32
N TYR A 77 -2.00 19.20 16.71
CA TYR A 77 -3.33 19.30 16.11
C TYR A 77 -3.29 19.77 14.65
N VAL A 78 -2.47 20.78 14.32
CA VAL A 78 -2.37 21.31 12.95
C VAL A 78 -1.89 20.25 11.96
N VAL A 79 -0.85 19.48 12.31
CA VAL A 79 -0.31 18.43 11.43
C VAL A 79 -1.34 17.33 11.23
N LEU A 80 -2.00 16.86 12.29
CA LEU A 80 -3.03 15.83 12.17
C LEU A 80 -4.24 16.30 11.36
N PHE A 81 -4.71 17.53 11.60
CA PHE A 81 -5.80 18.12 10.82
C PHE A 81 -5.44 18.21 9.33
N LEU A 82 -4.27 18.77 9.00
CA LEU A 82 -3.84 18.90 7.61
C LEU A 82 -3.67 17.55 6.93
N LEU A 83 -3.14 16.54 7.63
CA LEU A 83 -2.99 15.19 7.07
C LEU A 83 -4.34 14.53 6.81
N LEU A 84 -5.28 14.61 7.77
CA LEU A 84 -6.63 14.06 7.60
C LEU A 84 -7.38 14.78 6.47
N PHE A 85 -7.34 16.12 6.46
CA PHE A 85 -7.97 16.93 5.44
C PHE A 85 -7.41 16.61 4.05
N VAL A 86 -6.08 16.66 3.89
CA VAL A 86 -5.44 16.35 2.61
C VAL A 86 -5.76 14.91 2.18
N ALA A 87 -5.58 13.92 3.06
CA ALA A 87 -5.81 12.52 2.71
C ALA A 87 -7.25 12.26 2.24
N ILE A 88 -8.25 12.79 2.95
CA ILE A 88 -9.66 12.59 2.63
C ILE A 88 -10.05 13.40 1.38
N SER A 89 -9.71 14.68 1.34
CA SER A 89 -10.11 15.56 0.23
C SER A 89 -9.46 15.18 -1.09
N THR A 90 -8.16 14.84 -1.11
CA THR A 90 -7.52 14.43 -2.37
C THR A 90 -8.00 13.05 -2.82
N SER A 91 -8.23 12.12 -1.88
CA SER A 91 -8.81 10.80 -2.20
C SER A 91 -10.19 10.94 -2.82
N ALA A 92 -11.05 11.80 -2.27
CA ALA A 92 -12.41 12.02 -2.78
C ALA A 92 -12.45 12.65 -4.18
N LEU A 93 -11.41 13.37 -4.59
CA LEU A 93 -11.35 14.07 -5.89
C LEU A 93 -10.73 13.24 -7.02
N ILE A 94 -9.92 12.25 -6.68
CA ILE A 94 -9.22 11.41 -7.66
C ILE A 94 -10.03 10.13 -7.82
N TYR A 95 -10.38 9.73 -9.03
CA TYR A 95 -11.06 8.47 -9.29
C TYR A 95 -10.05 7.31 -9.41
N ASP A 96 -10.40 6.15 -8.86
CA ASP A 96 -9.58 4.95 -8.95
C ASP A 96 -9.44 4.43 -10.39
N ASN A 97 -8.21 4.29 -10.87
CA ASN A 97 -7.88 3.82 -12.21
C ASN A 97 -7.35 2.37 -12.26
N SER A 98 -7.47 1.61 -11.17
CA SER A 98 -6.91 0.28 -11.02
C SER A 98 -7.93 -0.84 -11.29
N SER A 99 -7.46 -2.01 -11.72
CA SER A 99 -8.32 -3.14 -12.11
C SER A 99 -8.99 -3.78 -10.90
N ASP A 100 -8.22 -4.42 -9.99
CA ASP A 100 -8.77 -5.04 -8.77
C ASP A 100 -9.52 -4.05 -7.86
N GLY A 101 -9.07 -2.79 -7.85
CA GLY A 101 -9.68 -1.70 -7.09
C GLY A 101 -11.13 -1.50 -7.50
N ASN A 102 -11.39 -1.44 -8.81
CA ASN A 102 -12.74 -1.29 -9.36
C ASN A 102 -13.51 -2.61 -9.47
N LEU A 103 -12.82 -3.75 -9.64
CA LEU A 103 -13.44 -5.07 -9.82
C LEU A 103 -14.05 -5.62 -8.53
N TYR A 104 -13.33 -5.56 -7.39
CA TYR A 104 -13.84 -6.18 -6.17
C TYR A 104 -13.55 -5.42 -4.87
N HIS A 105 -12.48 -4.61 -4.78
CA HIS A 105 -12.24 -3.85 -3.55
C HIS A 105 -13.31 -2.77 -3.33
N GLN A 106 -13.62 -1.96 -4.34
CA GLN A 106 -14.74 -1.02 -4.26
C GLN A 106 -16.09 -1.72 -4.19
N GLY A 107 -16.27 -2.83 -4.90
CA GLY A 107 -17.50 -3.64 -4.77
C GLY A 107 -17.74 -4.10 -3.33
N ALA A 108 -16.69 -4.53 -2.63
CA ALA A 108 -16.77 -4.88 -1.22
C ALA A 108 -17.08 -3.67 -0.32
N VAL A 109 -16.48 -2.51 -0.59
CA VAL A 109 -16.80 -1.26 0.12
C VAL A 109 -18.26 -0.86 -0.10
N ILE A 110 -18.76 -0.96 -1.33
CA ILE A 110 -20.17 -0.68 -1.66
C ILE A 110 -21.09 -1.63 -0.91
N ALA A 111 -20.83 -2.93 -0.93
CA ALA A 111 -21.63 -3.90 -0.19
C ALA A 111 -21.68 -3.57 1.32
N LEU A 112 -20.53 -3.19 1.90
CA LEU A 112 -20.44 -2.75 3.30
C LEU A 112 -21.26 -1.48 3.57
N LEU A 113 -21.22 -0.50 2.66
CA LEU A 113 -22.02 0.73 2.73
C LEU A 113 -23.52 0.46 2.60
N GLU A 114 -23.91 -0.53 1.78
CA GLU A 114 -25.30 -0.97 1.57
C GLU A 114 -25.81 -1.90 2.69
N GLY A 115 -25.04 -2.07 3.77
CA GLY A 115 -25.48 -2.74 4.99
C GLY A 115 -25.02 -4.19 5.14
N TRP A 116 -24.13 -4.69 4.27
CA TRP A 116 -23.56 -6.02 4.43
C TRP A 116 -22.76 -6.13 5.74
N ASN A 117 -23.07 -7.16 6.53
CA ASN A 117 -22.29 -7.58 7.68
C ASN A 117 -21.46 -8.83 7.32
N PRO A 118 -20.13 -8.71 7.17
CA PRO A 118 -19.28 -9.85 6.80
C PRO A 118 -19.27 -10.99 7.83
N PHE A 119 -19.61 -10.72 9.09
CA PHE A 119 -19.61 -11.76 10.14
C PHE A 119 -20.89 -12.60 10.11
N ALA A 120 -21.96 -12.08 9.49
CA ALA A 120 -23.23 -12.79 9.34
C ALA A 120 -23.25 -13.76 8.14
N GLY A 121 -22.22 -13.72 7.29
CA GLY A 121 -22.14 -14.54 6.08
C GLY A 121 -22.02 -13.68 4.82
N SER A 122 -22.06 -14.33 3.67
CA SER A 122 -21.82 -13.69 2.37
C SER A 122 -22.85 -14.09 1.31
N ASP A 123 -24.04 -14.45 1.75
CA ASP A 123 -25.18 -14.73 0.88
C ASP A 123 -25.60 -13.46 0.13
N GLY A 124 -25.91 -13.60 -1.16
CA GLY A 124 -26.18 -12.48 -2.06
C GLY A 124 -24.93 -11.80 -2.66
N ILE A 125 -23.71 -12.15 -2.21
CA ILE A 125 -22.47 -11.66 -2.81
C ILE A 125 -22.00 -12.61 -3.93
N GLY A 126 -22.23 -12.20 -5.18
CA GLY A 126 -21.90 -13.00 -6.37
C GLY A 126 -20.42 -13.02 -6.77
N VAL A 127 -19.64 -12.00 -6.38
CA VAL A 127 -18.22 -11.90 -6.75
C VAL A 127 -17.37 -12.69 -5.75
N LEU A 128 -16.67 -13.71 -6.25
CA LEU A 128 -15.86 -14.65 -5.45
C LEU A 128 -14.89 -13.93 -4.48
N TRP A 129 -14.19 -12.89 -4.95
CA TRP A 129 -13.21 -12.15 -4.16
C TRP A 129 -13.84 -11.32 -3.05
N ILE A 130 -15.00 -10.71 -3.33
CA ILE A 130 -15.78 -10.02 -2.30
C ILE A 130 -16.21 -11.05 -1.26
N ARG A 131 -16.66 -12.22 -1.71
CA ARG A 131 -17.19 -13.29 -0.85
C ARG A 131 -16.16 -13.93 0.09
N HIS A 132 -14.91 -14.06 -0.34
CA HIS A 132 -13.94 -14.91 0.38
C HIS A 132 -12.62 -14.27 0.79
N TYR A 133 -12.31 -13.06 0.30
CA TYR A 133 -11.10 -12.38 0.75
C TYR A 133 -11.33 -11.62 2.04
N ALA A 134 -10.22 -11.32 2.72
CA ALA A 134 -10.21 -10.44 3.87
C ALA A 134 -10.75 -9.05 3.52
N LYS A 135 -11.28 -8.37 4.54
CA LYS A 135 -12.07 -7.15 4.39
C LYS A 135 -11.58 -6.00 5.25
N GLY A 136 -10.40 -6.10 5.87
CA GLY A 136 -9.93 -5.11 6.83
C GLY A 136 -9.73 -3.73 6.23
N VAL A 137 -9.06 -3.66 5.07
CA VAL A 137 -8.82 -2.38 4.38
C VAL A 137 -10.12 -1.79 3.85
N GLU A 138 -10.98 -2.63 3.27
CA GLU A 138 -12.31 -2.27 2.77
C GLU A 138 -13.23 -1.81 3.90
N THR A 139 -13.17 -2.44 5.08
CA THR A 139 -13.90 -2.02 6.28
C THR A 139 -13.48 -0.62 6.70
N MET A 140 -12.16 -0.38 6.81
CA MET A 140 -11.65 0.96 7.14
C MET A 140 -12.05 2.00 6.08
N ALA A 141 -12.00 1.63 4.80
CA ALA A 141 -12.38 2.52 3.71
C ALA A 141 -13.88 2.83 3.72
N ALA A 142 -14.73 1.84 4.00
CA ALA A 142 -16.17 2.01 4.14
C ALA A 142 -16.52 2.93 5.32
N MET A 143 -15.80 2.88 6.44
CA MET A 143 -16.02 3.83 7.54
C MET A 143 -15.76 5.28 7.11
N ILE A 144 -14.66 5.53 6.39
CA ILE A 144 -14.35 6.87 5.88
C ILE A 144 -15.39 7.30 4.85
N ALA A 145 -15.74 6.42 3.90
CA ALA A 145 -16.73 6.70 2.87
C ALA A 145 -18.13 6.95 3.44
N SER A 146 -18.55 6.21 4.47
CA SER A 146 -19.84 6.38 5.14
C SER A 146 -19.92 7.71 5.89
N PHE A 147 -18.81 8.18 6.47
CA PHE A 147 -18.74 9.47 7.13
C PHE A 147 -18.78 10.65 6.15
N THR A 148 -18.08 10.53 5.01
CA THR A 148 -17.96 11.61 4.03
C THR A 148 -19.07 11.63 2.98
N GLY A 149 -19.81 10.53 2.82
CA GLY A 149 -20.78 10.33 1.75
C GLY A 149 -20.15 10.19 0.36
N ARG A 150 -18.87 9.80 0.28
CA ARG A 150 -18.14 9.65 -0.99
C ARG A 150 -17.31 8.37 -1.01
N LEU A 151 -17.60 7.48 -1.97
CA LEU A 151 -16.87 6.23 -2.18
C LEU A 151 -15.38 6.47 -2.33
N GLU A 152 -14.94 7.38 -3.20
CA GLU A 152 -13.50 7.60 -3.46
C GLU A 152 -12.70 8.09 -2.23
N SER A 153 -13.37 8.67 -1.22
CA SER A 153 -12.70 9.10 0.02
C SER A 153 -12.12 7.93 0.84
N GLY A 154 -12.64 6.71 0.67
CA GLY A 154 -12.16 5.53 1.40
C GLY A 154 -10.69 5.19 1.13
N LYS A 155 -10.12 5.66 0.01
CA LYS A 155 -8.69 5.50 -0.32
C LYS A 155 -7.76 6.25 0.63
N ALA A 156 -8.31 7.17 1.43
CA ALA A 156 -7.56 7.87 2.47
C ALA A 156 -6.88 6.90 3.45
N VAL A 157 -7.40 5.68 3.63
CA VAL A 157 -6.73 4.62 4.41
C VAL A 157 -5.28 4.41 3.96
N ASN A 158 -5.04 4.42 2.64
CA ASN A 158 -3.72 4.19 2.07
C ASN A 158 -2.75 5.30 2.44
N ILE A 159 -3.20 6.54 2.30
CA ILE A 159 -2.42 7.74 2.62
C ILE A 159 -2.14 7.81 4.13
N LEU A 160 -3.13 7.51 4.98
CA LEU A 160 -2.99 7.56 6.43
C LEU A 160 -2.03 6.49 6.95
N LEU A 161 -2.10 5.26 6.42
CA LEU A 161 -1.16 4.20 6.78
C LEU A 161 0.26 4.53 6.29
N ALA A 162 0.42 4.99 5.03
CA ALA A 162 1.71 5.44 4.50
C ALA A 162 2.31 6.58 5.32
N ALA A 163 1.50 7.57 5.71
CA ALA A 163 1.91 8.68 6.58
C ALA A 163 2.32 8.19 7.97
N SER A 164 1.56 7.26 8.56
CA SER A 164 1.93 6.62 9.83
C SER A 164 3.31 5.96 9.74
N THR A 165 3.52 5.17 8.68
CA THR A 165 4.78 4.48 8.42
C THR A 165 5.94 5.47 8.27
N PHE A 166 5.72 6.56 7.54
CA PHE A 166 6.69 7.63 7.34
C PHE A 166 7.08 8.33 8.65
N PHE A 167 6.10 8.71 9.48
CA PHE A 167 6.39 9.38 10.74
C PHE A 167 7.11 8.46 11.74
N MET A 168 6.80 7.16 11.74
CA MET A 168 7.53 6.16 12.52
C MET A 168 8.97 5.98 12.03
N ALA A 169 9.18 5.88 10.70
CA ALA A 169 10.51 5.84 10.11
C ALA A 169 11.30 7.13 10.41
N LEU A 170 10.66 8.30 10.33
CA LEU A 170 11.28 9.59 10.64
C LEU A 170 11.68 9.69 12.11
N ALA A 171 10.84 9.23 13.02
CA ALA A 171 11.16 9.14 14.44
C ALA A 171 12.37 8.22 14.68
N PHE A 172 12.40 7.08 14.02
CA PHE A 172 13.51 6.12 14.08
C PHE A 172 14.82 6.74 13.55
N MET A 173 14.83 7.31 12.34
CA MET A 173 16.02 7.90 11.73
C MET A 173 16.57 9.08 12.54
N ARG A 174 15.70 9.89 13.16
CA ARG A 174 16.12 10.97 14.06
C ARG A 174 16.82 10.46 15.32
N ARG A 175 16.38 9.31 15.86
CA ARG A 175 17.01 8.68 17.02
C ARG A 175 18.33 8.01 16.66
N GLU A 176 18.39 7.36 15.49
CA GLU A 176 19.60 6.65 15.04
C GLU A 176 20.71 7.58 14.56
N PHE A 177 20.36 8.67 13.89
CA PHE A 177 21.32 9.57 13.26
C PHE A 177 21.15 11.01 13.77
N PRO A 178 21.37 11.28 15.07
CA PRO A 178 21.13 12.60 15.66
C PRO A 178 22.05 13.70 15.10
N ALA A 179 23.22 13.32 14.59
CA ALA A 179 24.20 14.24 13.98
C ALA A 179 23.89 14.58 12.51
N TYR A 180 22.93 13.89 11.86
CA TYR A 180 22.65 14.12 10.45
C TYR A 180 21.82 15.39 10.23
N SER A 181 22.01 16.00 9.05
CA SER A 181 21.20 17.14 8.66
C SER A 181 19.72 16.76 8.54
N ARG A 182 18.87 17.76 8.75
CA ARG A 182 17.41 17.62 8.71
C ARG A 182 16.93 17.03 7.37
N GLY A 183 17.50 17.52 6.27
CA GLY A 183 17.19 17.05 4.92
C GLY A 183 17.62 15.60 4.71
N LYS A 184 18.79 15.19 5.22
CA LYS A 184 19.23 13.79 5.11
C LYS A 184 18.36 12.84 5.92
N VAL A 185 17.97 13.21 7.13
CA VAL A 185 17.08 12.38 7.96
C VAL A 185 15.69 12.25 7.34
N LEU A 186 15.15 13.35 6.80
CA LEU A 186 13.90 13.34 6.05
C LEU A 186 14.00 12.42 4.82
N TRP A 187 15.08 12.55 4.06
CA TRP A 187 15.35 11.72 2.88
C TRP A 187 15.40 10.22 3.24
N LEU A 188 16.18 9.85 4.26
CA LEU A 188 16.27 8.46 4.72
C LEU A 188 14.91 7.93 5.19
N ALA A 189 14.11 8.74 5.86
CA ALA A 189 12.76 8.36 6.26
C ALA A 189 11.85 8.11 5.04
N LEU A 190 11.88 9.00 4.05
CA LEU A 190 11.09 8.87 2.81
C LEU A 190 11.43 7.60 2.04
N VAL A 191 12.71 7.36 1.73
CA VAL A 191 13.12 6.13 0.99
C VAL A 191 12.83 4.85 1.78
N THR A 192 12.73 4.96 3.10
CA THR A 192 12.38 3.84 3.97
C THR A 192 10.91 3.55 3.99
N SER A 193 10.05 4.56 4.08
CA SER A 193 8.60 4.33 4.18
C SER A 193 7.88 4.25 2.85
N MET A 194 8.46 4.78 1.76
CA MET A 194 7.79 4.92 0.46
C MET A 194 8.43 4.00 -0.59
N SER A 195 7.98 2.76 -0.66
CA SER A 195 8.33 1.87 -1.77
C SER A 195 7.58 2.25 -3.05
N PRO A 196 8.03 1.81 -4.24
CA PRO A 196 7.31 2.04 -5.49
C PRO A 196 5.85 1.58 -5.45
N ILE A 197 5.55 0.45 -4.78
CA ILE A 197 4.17 -0.03 -4.60
C ILE A 197 3.36 0.90 -3.71
N VAL A 198 3.92 1.34 -2.57
CA VAL A 198 3.21 2.28 -1.69
C VAL A 198 2.84 3.54 -2.47
N LEU A 199 3.79 4.11 -3.21
CA LEU A 199 3.57 5.31 -4.01
C LEU A 199 2.54 5.09 -5.12
N ARG A 200 2.60 3.95 -5.82
CA ARG A 200 1.68 3.62 -6.92
C ARG A 200 0.24 3.45 -6.44
N GLN A 201 0.07 2.97 -5.21
CA GLN A 201 -1.22 2.60 -4.65
C GLN A 201 -1.83 3.65 -3.70
N LEU A 202 -1.24 4.84 -3.53
CA LEU A 202 -1.78 5.87 -2.64
C LEU A 202 -3.21 6.31 -2.96
N TYR A 203 -3.60 6.30 -4.24
CA TYR A 203 -4.87 6.84 -4.74
C TYR A 203 -5.75 5.80 -5.45
N VAL A 204 -5.56 4.52 -5.16
CA VAL A 204 -6.36 3.40 -5.71
C VAL A 204 -6.75 2.45 -4.58
N TYR A 205 -7.76 1.61 -4.79
CA TYR A 205 -8.26 0.67 -3.78
C TYR A 205 -7.43 -0.62 -3.63
N TYR A 206 -6.26 -0.71 -4.26
CA TYR A 206 -5.33 -1.80 -4.01
C TYR A 206 -4.87 -1.82 -2.55
N VAL A 207 -4.63 -3.03 -2.05
CA VAL A 207 -4.29 -3.29 -0.64
C VAL A 207 -2.84 -3.73 -0.44
N ASP A 208 -2.07 -3.97 -1.51
CA ASP A 208 -0.74 -4.57 -1.41
C ASP A 208 0.29 -3.63 -0.75
N TYR A 209 0.09 -2.32 -0.82
CA TYR A 209 0.91 -1.33 -0.09
C TYR A 209 0.94 -1.59 1.43
N ALA A 210 -0.17 -2.08 1.99
CA ALA A 210 -0.30 -2.31 3.42
C ALA A 210 0.69 -3.38 3.89
N MET A 211 1.03 -4.35 3.02
CA MET A 211 2.05 -5.35 3.30
C MET A 211 3.40 -4.70 3.64
N TYR A 212 3.88 -3.79 2.79
CA TYR A 212 5.13 -3.09 3.03
C TYR A 212 5.07 -2.25 4.30
N SER A 213 3.98 -1.48 4.48
CA SER A 213 3.81 -0.59 5.62
C SER A 213 3.74 -1.33 6.95
N LEU A 214 2.91 -2.36 7.06
CA LEU A 214 2.76 -3.14 8.29
C LEU A 214 4.07 -3.89 8.64
N MET A 215 4.70 -4.53 7.65
CA MET A 215 5.99 -5.21 7.89
C MET A 215 7.08 -4.22 8.33
N LEU A 216 7.13 -3.02 7.76
CA LEU A 216 8.09 -2.00 8.19
C LEU A 216 7.80 -1.53 9.63
N LEU A 217 6.54 -1.30 9.99
CA LEU A 217 6.16 -0.96 11.37
C LEU A 217 6.56 -2.07 12.35
N THR A 218 6.38 -3.33 11.96
CA THR A 218 6.80 -4.49 12.72
C THR A 218 8.30 -4.55 12.89
N VAL A 219 9.08 -4.38 11.81
CA VAL A 219 10.54 -4.32 11.88
C VAL A 219 11.02 -3.19 12.80
N LEU A 220 10.50 -1.97 12.64
CA LEU A 220 10.88 -0.83 13.48
C LEU A 220 10.55 -1.10 14.96
N SER A 221 9.40 -1.71 15.23
CA SER A 221 8.97 -2.09 16.58
C SER A 221 9.86 -3.17 17.17
N LEU A 222 10.21 -4.21 16.41
CA LEU A 222 11.09 -5.29 16.84
C LEU A 222 12.50 -4.77 17.17
N VAL A 223 13.07 -3.90 16.32
CA VAL A 223 14.37 -3.27 16.60
C VAL A 223 14.30 -2.42 17.87
N GLN A 224 13.20 -1.68 18.07
CA GLN A 224 13.00 -0.90 19.29
C GLN A 224 12.85 -1.79 20.53
N ILE A 225 12.06 -2.87 20.46
CA ILE A 225 11.88 -3.84 21.56
C ILE A 225 13.21 -4.50 21.92
N TYR A 226 14.00 -4.90 20.92
CA TYR A 226 15.30 -5.53 21.11
C TYR A 226 16.28 -4.62 21.87
N ARG A 227 16.26 -3.33 21.55
CA ARG A 227 17.18 -2.33 22.15
C ARG A 227 16.69 -1.80 23.48
N LYS A 228 15.41 -1.44 23.56
CA LYS A 228 14.74 -0.90 24.74
C LYS A 228 13.25 -1.23 24.68
N SER A 229 12.91 -2.39 25.22
CA SER A 229 11.52 -2.83 25.40
C SER A 229 10.70 -1.78 26.15
N GLY A 230 9.51 -1.50 25.64
CA GLY A 230 8.58 -0.53 26.24
C GLY A 230 7.21 -0.62 25.57
N PHE A 231 6.17 -0.25 26.32
CA PHE A 231 4.76 -0.35 25.91
C PHE A 231 4.51 0.18 24.49
N ALA A 232 5.07 1.35 24.19
CA ALA A 232 4.95 2.02 22.90
C ALA A 232 5.33 1.16 21.68
N ALA A 233 6.38 0.34 21.79
CA ALA A 233 6.84 -0.49 20.68
C ALA A 233 6.01 -1.77 20.57
N TRP A 234 5.62 -2.35 21.72
CA TRP A 234 4.71 -3.50 21.77
C TRP A 234 3.32 -3.17 21.24
N SER A 235 2.80 -1.97 21.49
CA SER A 235 1.48 -1.57 20.98
C SER A 235 1.48 -1.32 19.47
N VAL A 236 2.54 -0.74 18.90
CA VAL A 236 2.69 -0.63 17.43
C VAL A 236 2.80 -2.00 16.79
N LEU A 237 3.61 -2.91 17.37
CA LEU A 237 3.70 -4.30 16.95
C LEU A 237 2.34 -5.00 16.98
N ALA A 238 1.58 -4.81 18.06
CA ALA A 238 0.25 -5.40 18.22
C ALA A 238 -0.73 -4.92 17.15
N MET A 239 -0.80 -3.60 16.91
CA MET A 239 -1.67 -3.06 15.86
C MET A 239 -1.29 -3.60 14.49
N ALA A 240 0.01 -3.62 14.14
CA ALA A 240 0.46 -4.12 12.85
C ALA A 240 0.12 -5.61 12.65
N ALA A 241 0.45 -6.44 13.64
CA ALA A 241 0.22 -7.88 13.59
C ALA A 241 -1.27 -8.26 13.67
N LEU A 242 -2.12 -7.47 14.32
CA LEU A 242 -3.58 -7.70 14.32
C LEU A 242 -4.24 -7.27 13.01
N MET A 243 -3.74 -6.22 12.36
CA MET A 243 -4.27 -5.74 11.07
C MET A 243 -3.84 -6.64 9.90
N ALA A 244 -2.63 -7.18 9.92
CA ALA A 244 -2.07 -8.00 8.83
C ALA A 244 -3.00 -9.11 8.29
N PRO A 245 -3.61 -9.97 9.12
CA PRO A 245 -4.51 -11.02 8.63
C PRO A 245 -5.77 -10.47 7.96
N THR A 246 -6.18 -9.25 8.29
CA THR A 246 -7.37 -8.61 7.73
C THR A 246 -7.13 -7.97 6.36
N VAL A 247 -5.87 -7.84 5.94
CA VAL A 247 -5.50 -7.23 4.64
C VAL A 247 -5.59 -8.26 3.51
N LYS A 248 -4.84 -9.36 3.63
CA LYS A 248 -4.70 -10.40 2.61
C LYS A 248 -4.01 -11.62 3.23
N PHE A 249 -4.31 -12.83 2.75
CA PHE A 249 -3.70 -14.06 3.28
C PHE A 249 -2.16 -14.05 3.21
N THR A 250 -1.58 -13.53 2.13
CA THR A 250 -0.13 -13.40 1.99
C THR A 250 0.47 -12.42 3.00
N VAL A 251 -0.24 -11.32 3.29
CA VAL A 251 0.19 -10.34 4.30
C VAL A 251 0.19 -10.97 5.69
N ALA A 252 -0.84 -11.74 6.02
CA ALA A 252 -0.90 -12.53 7.25
C ALA A 252 0.33 -13.45 7.37
N PHE A 253 0.59 -14.24 6.33
CA PHE A 253 1.70 -15.19 6.31
C PHE A 253 3.04 -14.49 6.55
N TYR A 254 3.35 -13.46 5.76
CA TYR A 254 4.65 -12.79 5.85
C TYR A 254 4.84 -12.04 7.18
N GLU A 255 3.77 -11.46 7.73
CA GLU A 255 3.82 -10.81 9.04
C GLU A 255 4.22 -11.80 10.15
N TYR A 256 3.52 -12.93 10.27
CA TYR A 256 3.83 -13.93 11.30
C TYR A 256 5.13 -14.69 11.02
N TRP A 257 5.53 -14.81 9.75
CA TRP A 257 6.85 -15.31 9.38
C TRP A 257 7.96 -14.39 9.92
N VAL A 258 7.86 -13.07 9.72
CA VAL A 258 8.83 -12.11 10.27
C VAL A 258 8.88 -12.20 11.80
N LEU A 259 7.74 -12.34 12.46
CA LEU A 259 7.68 -12.51 13.91
C LEU A 259 8.36 -13.81 14.36
N ALA A 260 8.08 -14.93 13.71
CA ALA A 260 8.71 -16.22 14.01
C ALA A 260 10.22 -16.15 13.87
N VAL A 261 10.70 -15.47 12.82
CA VAL A 261 12.13 -15.28 12.64
C VAL A 261 12.72 -14.33 13.69
N ALA A 262 12.00 -13.28 14.08
CA ALA A 262 12.43 -12.40 15.16
C ALA A 262 12.53 -13.12 16.51
N VAL A 263 11.65 -14.10 16.78
CA VAL A 263 11.75 -14.98 17.95
C VAL A 263 13.07 -15.77 17.93
N ILE A 264 13.41 -16.37 16.79
CA ILE A 264 14.68 -17.11 16.61
C ILE A 264 15.87 -16.17 16.78
N TRP A 265 15.81 -14.98 16.18
CA TRP A 265 16.85 -13.95 16.32
C TRP A 265 17.06 -13.55 17.78
N PHE A 266 15.99 -13.24 18.52
CA PHE A 266 16.08 -12.88 19.93
C PHE A 266 16.64 -14.03 20.77
N PHE A 267 16.29 -15.27 20.43
CA PHE A 267 16.82 -16.46 21.10
C PHE A 267 18.34 -16.58 20.89
N TRP A 268 18.81 -16.52 19.65
CA TRP A 268 20.24 -16.60 19.30
C TRP A 268 21.05 -15.39 19.78
N ALA A 269 20.42 -14.24 19.91
CA ALA A 269 21.02 -13.05 20.52
C ALA A 269 21.08 -13.11 22.06
N HIS A 270 20.83 -14.29 22.65
CA HIS A 270 20.80 -14.53 24.09
C HIS A 270 19.78 -13.66 24.86
N ARG A 271 18.74 -13.17 24.18
CA ARG A 271 17.59 -12.43 24.77
C ARG A 271 16.41 -13.36 25.04
N ARG A 272 16.64 -14.50 25.71
CA ARG A 272 15.65 -15.59 25.87
C ARG A 272 14.31 -15.14 26.42
N ARG A 273 14.28 -14.32 27.47
CA ARG A 273 13.03 -13.78 28.04
C ARG A 273 12.22 -13.00 27.01
N LEU A 274 12.85 -12.10 26.25
CA LEU A 274 12.18 -11.33 25.20
C LEU A 274 11.72 -12.24 24.06
N SER A 275 12.49 -13.27 23.72
CA SER A 275 12.13 -14.27 22.71
C SER A 275 10.85 -15.02 23.10
N TYR A 276 10.75 -15.52 24.33
CA TYR A 276 9.54 -16.21 24.82
C TYR A 276 8.33 -15.26 24.91
N GLN A 277 8.53 -14.03 25.38
CA GLN A 277 7.48 -13.01 25.41
C GLN A 277 6.96 -12.72 24.00
N LEU A 278 7.88 -12.54 23.04
CA LEU A 278 7.53 -12.29 21.65
C LEU A 278 6.79 -13.49 21.06
N ALA A 279 7.25 -14.72 21.29
CA ALA A 279 6.60 -15.92 20.77
C ALA A 279 5.15 -16.06 21.25
N LEU A 280 4.93 -15.97 22.57
CA LEU A 280 3.58 -16.05 23.13
C LEU A 280 2.69 -14.90 22.62
N PHE A 281 3.23 -13.69 22.58
CA PHE A 281 2.50 -12.52 22.09
C PHE A 281 2.13 -12.67 20.62
N SER A 282 3.05 -13.12 19.77
CA SER A 282 2.81 -13.35 18.35
C SER A 282 1.74 -14.40 18.10
N VAL A 283 1.73 -15.51 18.85
CA VAL A 283 0.67 -16.53 18.74
C VAL A 283 -0.69 -15.95 19.16
N LEU A 284 -0.75 -15.21 20.27
CA LEU A 284 -1.98 -14.55 20.71
C LEU A 284 -2.51 -13.56 19.66
N LEU A 285 -1.64 -12.71 19.12
CA LEU A 285 -2.01 -11.74 18.09
C LEU A 285 -2.45 -12.43 16.79
N MET A 286 -1.85 -13.58 16.44
CA MET A 286 -2.27 -14.38 15.29
C MET A 286 -3.70 -14.90 15.47
N VAL A 287 -3.99 -15.51 16.63
CA VAL A 287 -5.33 -16.04 16.91
C VAL A 287 -6.36 -14.92 16.98
N VAL A 288 -6.08 -13.82 17.68
CA VAL A 288 -7.02 -12.68 17.79
C VAL A 288 -7.18 -11.97 16.44
N GLY A 289 -6.11 -11.84 15.67
CA GLY A 289 -6.13 -11.22 14.35
C GLY A 289 -6.94 -12.03 13.34
N MET A 290 -6.78 -13.35 13.32
CA MET A 290 -7.52 -14.23 12.39
C MET A 290 -8.95 -14.51 12.85
N CYS A 291 -9.17 -14.84 14.11
CA CYS A 291 -10.50 -15.22 14.61
C CYS A 291 -11.35 -14.04 15.08
N GLY A 292 -10.74 -12.88 15.33
CA GLY A 292 -11.43 -11.65 15.73
C GLY A 292 -11.58 -10.68 14.57
N LEU A 293 -10.57 -9.85 14.33
CA LEU A 293 -10.65 -8.80 13.28
C LEU A 293 -10.77 -9.38 11.87
N GLY A 294 -10.18 -10.55 11.63
CA GLY A 294 -10.25 -11.31 10.39
C GLY A 294 -11.34 -12.37 10.37
N TYR A 295 -12.32 -12.33 11.30
CA TYR A 295 -13.38 -13.34 11.39
C TYR A 295 -13.97 -13.67 10.01
N HIS A 296 -14.24 -12.64 9.21
CA HIS A 296 -14.32 -12.78 7.76
C HIS A 296 -12.94 -12.50 7.12
N PRO A 297 -12.29 -13.48 6.48
CA PRO A 297 -12.89 -14.69 5.97
C PRO A 297 -12.50 -15.95 6.76
N TYR A 298 -11.58 -15.88 7.75
CA TYR A 298 -10.97 -17.09 8.31
C TYR A 298 -12.00 -18.00 9.00
N VAL A 299 -12.93 -17.44 9.77
CA VAL A 299 -13.98 -18.20 10.45
C VAL A 299 -15.13 -18.48 9.50
N THR A 300 -15.61 -17.48 8.75
CA THR A 300 -16.73 -17.68 7.82
C THR A 300 -16.42 -18.70 6.73
N ASN A 301 -15.20 -18.69 6.17
CA ASN A 301 -14.78 -19.68 5.20
C ASN A 301 -14.63 -21.07 5.82
N THR A 302 -14.16 -21.17 7.07
CA THR A 302 -14.08 -22.45 7.77
C THR A 302 -15.48 -23.05 7.99
N LEU A 303 -16.43 -22.23 8.43
CA LEU A 303 -17.80 -22.69 8.70
C LEU A 303 -18.55 -23.05 7.40
N GLY A 304 -18.39 -22.26 6.34
CA GLY A 304 -19.12 -22.50 5.09
C GLY A 304 -18.46 -23.49 4.13
N TRP A 305 -17.13 -23.64 4.16
CA TRP A 305 -16.34 -24.40 3.16
C TRP A 305 -15.32 -25.36 3.79
N GLY A 306 -15.28 -25.49 5.12
CA GLY A 306 -14.35 -26.36 5.82
C GLY A 306 -12.88 -25.93 5.73
N ASN A 307 -12.60 -24.70 5.28
CA ASN A 307 -11.25 -24.23 4.99
C ASN A 307 -11.08 -22.72 5.24
N PRO A 308 -10.21 -22.30 6.20
CA PRO A 308 -9.99 -20.88 6.52
C PRO A 308 -9.32 -20.08 5.41
N PHE A 309 -8.68 -20.75 4.46
CA PHE A 309 -7.93 -20.14 3.35
C PHE A 309 -8.59 -20.34 1.99
N TYR A 310 -9.85 -20.77 1.96
CA TYR A 310 -10.64 -20.82 0.73
C TYR A 310 -10.69 -19.43 0.07
N PRO A 311 -10.64 -19.31 -1.27
CA PRO A 311 -10.52 -20.37 -2.27
C PRO A 311 -9.08 -20.64 -2.73
N LEU A 312 -8.06 -20.24 -1.96
CA LEU A 312 -6.67 -20.28 -2.43
C LEU A 312 -5.94 -21.58 -2.12
N VAL A 313 -6.09 -22.10 -0.90
CA VAL A 313 -5.33 -23.29 -0.46
C VAL A 313 -6.24 -24.51 -0.50
N GLY A 314 -5.87 -25.57 -1.22
CA GLY A 314 -6.59 -26.85 -1.20
C GLY A 314 -7.94 -26.87 -1.92
N SER A 315 -8.30 -25.82 -2.65
CA SER A 315 -9.47 -25.73 -3.54
C SER A 315 -9.06 -25.62 -5.01
N SER A 316 -10.01 -25.84 -5.93
CA SER A 316 -9.78 -25.92 -7.38
C SER A 316 -9.69 -24.58 -8.11
N VAL A 317 -9.74 -23.44 -7.42
CA VAL A 317 -9.71 -22.12 -8.07
C VAL A 317 -8.27 -21.70 -8.31
N ASP A 318 -7.76 -21.98 -9.51
CA ASP A 318 -6.44 -21.51 -9.94
C ASP A 318 -6.54 -20.07 -10.46
N ILE A 319 -6.21 -19.13 -9.58
CA ILE A 319 -6.13 -17.70 -9.94
C ILE A 319 -4.83 -17.35 -10.65
N MET A 320 -3.80 -18.18 -10.52
CA MET A 320 -2.46 -17.88 -11.00
C MET A 320 -2.29 -18.26 -12.45
N ALA A 321 -3.00 -19.26 -12.97
CA ALA A 321 -2.98 -19.62 -14.39
C ALA A 321 -3.25 -18.41 -15.30
N ILE A 322 -4.30 -17.63 -15.03
CA ILE A 322 -4.66 -16.44 -15.84
C ILE A 322 -3.69 -15.27 -15.61
N ASN A 323 -3.03 -15.24 -14.44
CA ASN A 323 -2.13 -14.16 -14.04
C ASN A 323 -0.66 -14.42 -14.39
N THR A 324 -0.28 -15.63 -14.80
CA THR A 324 1.11 -15.98 -15.09
C THR A 324 1.39 -15.69 -16.57
N PRO A 325 2.29 -14.73 -16.90
CA PRO A 325 2.72 -14.51 -18.27
C PRO A 325 3.35 -15.78 -18.88
N GLN A 326 3.19 -15.96 -20.19
CA GLN A 326 3.78 -17.07 -20.95
C GLN A 326 5.29 -17.23 -20.72
N LEU A 327 6.00 -16.11 -20.53
CA LEU A 327 7.44 -16.07 -20.18
C LEU A 327 7.81 -16.92 -18.94
N TYR A 328 6.86 -17.23 -18.07
CA TYR A 328 7.10 -17.92 -16.80
C TYR A 328 6.65 -19.37 -16.79
N GLU A 329 5.98 -19.86 -17.84
CA GLU A 329 5.36 -21.19 -17.87
C GLU A 329 6.37 -22.35 -17.77
N ASP A 330 7.56 -22.20 -18.36
CA ASP A 330 8.65 -23.19 -18.35
C ASP A 330 9.64 -22.99 -17.19
N GLY A 331 9.50 -21.93 -16.40
CA GLY A 331 10.43 -21.56 -15.35
C GLY A 331 9.97 -21.95 -13.95
N ASN A 332 10.93 -22.25 -13.06
CA ASN A 332 10.65 -22.37 -11.63
C ASN A 332 10.66 -20.98 -10.95
N ARG A 333 10.30 -20.93 -9.66
CA ARG A 333 10.24 -19.68 -8.87
C ARG A 333 11.52 -18.83 -8.91
N VAL A 334 12.70 -19.45 -9.01
CA VAL A 334 13.99 -18.74 -9.06
C VAL A 334 14.22 -18.18 -10.47
N ILE A 335 14.00 -19.01 -11.50
CA ILE A 335 14.13 -18.60 -12.90
C ILE A 335 13.16 -17.46 -13.20
N ASN A 336 11.90 -17.58 -12.79
CA ASN A 336 10.88 -16.57 -13.02
C ASN A 336 11.16 -15.29 -12.26
N PHE A 337 11.70 -15.37 -11.04
CA PHE A 337 12.20 -14.21 -10.32
C PHE A 337 13.29 -13.49 -11.13
N VAL A 338 14.28 -14.20 -11.66
CA VAL A 338 15.33 -13.60 -12.49
C VAL A 338 14.73 -13.01 -13.78
N ARG A 339 13.87 -13.74 -14.49
CA ARG A 339 13.20 -13.24 -15.71
C ARG A 339 12.41 -11.96 -15.42
N SER A 340 11.73 -11.87 -14.29
CA SER A 340 10.97 -10.68 -13.88
C SER A 340 11.83 -9.43 -13.70
N LEU A 341 13.12 -9.60 -13.43
CA LEU A 341 14.08 -8.52 -13.21
C LEU A 341 14.82 -8.10 -14.48
N PHE A 342 14.98 -9.03 -15.42
CA PHE A 342 15.88 -8.87 -16.57
C PHE A 342 15.17 -8.95 -17.93
N TYR A 343 13.85 -9.08 -18.00
CA TYR A 343 13.11 -9.03 -19.28
C TYR A 343 12.36 -7.71 -19.44
N THR A 344 12.16 -7.30 -20.70
CA THR A 344 11.27 -6.21 -21.08
C THR A 344 9.84 -6.51 -20.64
N TYR A 345 9.01 -5.47 -20.43
CA TYR A 345 7.68 -5.63 -19.85
C TYR A 345 6.71 -6.49 -20.68
N ASP A 346 6.96 -6.62 -21.98
CA ASP A 346 6.23 -7.48 -22.92
C ASP A 346 6.79 -8.91 -22.96
N GLY A 347 7.91 -9.15 -22.28
CA GLY A 347 8.57 -10.45 -22.15
C GLY A 347 9.33 -10.90 -23.40
N THR A 348 9.55 -10.02 -24.38
CA THR A 348 10.11 -10.40 -25.69
C THR A 348 11.64 -10.38 -25.73
N ALA A 349 12.28 -9.54 -24.91
CA ALA A 349 13.74 -9.36 -24.91
C ALA A 349 14.33 -9.26 -23.51
N VAL A 350 15.64 -9.56 -23.40
CA VAL A 350 16.42 -9.24 -22.20
C VAL A 350 16.58 -7.72 -22.13
N TRP A 351 16.25 -7.17 -20.97
CA TRP A 351 16.31 -5.77 -20.66
C TRP A 351 17.75 -5.28 -20.50
N ILE A 352 18.14 -4.31 -21.34
CA ILE A 352 19.43 -3.64 -21.34
C ILE A 352 19.19 -2.12 -21.41
N PRO A 353 19.57 -1.35 -20.38
CA PRO A 353 19.38 0.10 -20.35
C PRO A 353 19.94 0.80 -21.58
N GLY A 354 19.12 1.63 -22.22
CA GLY A 354 19.49 2.43 -23.39
C GLY A 354 19.64 1.64 -24.69
N VAL A 355 19.38 0.33 -24.69
CA VAL A 355 19.46 -0.52 -25.89
C VAL A 355 18.09 -1.09 -26.26
N THR A 356 17.38 -1.68 -25.30
CA THR A 356 16.09 -2.35 -25.53
C THR A 356 14.89 -1.51 -25.09
N ASP A 357 15.08 -0.19 -24.99
CA ASP A 357 14.22 0.68 -24.19
C ASP A 357 13.52 1.77 -25.00
N SER A 358 12.23 1.97 -24.76
CA SER A 358 11.60 3.27 -24.96
C SER A 358 11.28 3.94 -23.62
N LEU A 359 11.42 5.27 -23.55
CA LEU A 359 11.12 6.03 -22.32
C LEU A 359 9.64 5.87 -21.89
N ASN A 360 8.74 5.67 -22.86
CA ASN A 360 7.30 5.49 -22.64
C ASN A 360 6.98 4.18 -21.93
N ASP A 361 7.77 3.13 -22.18
CA ASP A 361 7.55 1.82 -21.57
C ASP A 361 7.76 1.85 -20.05
N TYR A 362 8.63 2.73 -19.57
CA TYR A 362 9.02 2.80 -18.17
C TYR A 362 8.05 3.52 -17.24
N VAL A 363 7.35 4.54 -17.76
CA VAL A 363 6.34 5.25 -16.97
C VAL A 363 5.12 4.35 -16.73
N ILE A 364 4.94 3.29 -17.53
CA ILE A 364 3.77 2.39 -17.48
C ILE A 364 4.14 1.01 -16.89
N ALA A 365 5.42 0.75 -16.59
CA ALA A 365 5.89 -0.59 -16.17
C ALA A 365 5.69 -0.93 -14.69
N PHE A 366 5.43 0.03 -13.81
CA PHE A 366 5.24 -0.25 -12.38
C PHE A 366 3.96 -1.06 -12.14
N ASP A 367 4.05 -2.03 -11.23
CA ASP A 367 2.95 -2.93 -10.84
C ASP A 367 2.57 -4.01 -11.88
N ARG A 368 3.34 -4.12 -12.97
CA ARG A 368 3.20 -5.20 -13.95
C ARG A 368 3.79 -6.53 -13.46
N ARG A 369 3.42 -7.60 -14.16
CA ARG A 369 3.88 -8.99 -13.90
C ARG A 369 5.33 -9.24 -14.36
N ILE A 370 5.85 -8.42 -15.27
CA ILE A 370 7.25 -8.42 -15.74
C ILE A 370 7.81 -7.02 -15.52
N ALA A 371 9.07 -6.91 -15.07
CA ALA A 371 9.77 -5.65 -14.78
C ALA A 371 9.10 -4.74 -13.72
N GLY A 372 8.23 -5.31 -12.87
CA GLY A 372 7.38 -4.54 -11.95
C GLY A 372 8.13 -3.71 -10.90
N PHE A 373 9.39 -4.04 -10.60
CA PHE A 373 10.25 -3.31 -9.66
C PHE A 373 10.83 -2.01 -10.23
N GLY A 374 10.63 -1.76 -11.52
CA GLY A 374 11.19 -0.63 -12.24
C GLY A 374 12.64 -0.88 -12.70
N PRO A 375 13.13 -0.05 -13.64
CA PRO A 375 14.40 -0.29 -14.33
C PRO A 375 15.59 -0.37 -13.37
N PHE A 376 15.66 0.52 -12.39
CA PHE A 376 16.88 0.66 -11.61
C PHE A 376 17.01 -0.39 -10.50
N PHE A 377 15.98 -1.21 -10.25
CA PHE A 377 15.95 -2.07 -9.06
C PHE A 377 17.10 -3.06 -9.01
N VAL A 378 17.45 -3.70 -10.13
CA VAL A 378 18.58 -4.65 -10.20
C VAL A 378 19.91 -3.98 -9.84
N TYR A 379 20.15 -2.78 -10.36
CA TYR A 379 21.36 -2.01 -10.05
C TYR A 379 21.42 -1.56 -8.60
N ILE A 380 20.27 -1.16 -8.06
CA ILE A 380 20.13 -0.82 -6.64
C ILE A 380 20.43 -2.05 -5.78
N LEU A 381 19.87 -3.21 -6.11
CA LEU A 381 20.07 -4.47 -5.39
C LEU A 381 21.54 -4.90 -5.41
N ILE A 382 22.11 -5.13 -6.60
CA ILE A 382 23.49 -5.59 -6.74
C ILE A 382 24.46 -4.54 -6.17
N GLY A 383 24.26 -3.26 -6.49
CA GLY A 383 25.11 -2.17 -6.01
C GLY A 383 25.10 -2.04 -4.48
N SER A 384 23.96 -2.23 -3.83
CA SER A 384 23.86 -2.22 -2.37
C SER A 384 24.62 -3.38 -1.71
N VAL A 385 24.55 -4.59 -2.29
CA VAL A 385 25.31 -5.77 -1.84
C VAL A 385 26.81 -5.53 -1.98
N LEU A 386 27.26 -5.05 -3.14
CA LEU A 386 28.67 -4.75 -3.40
C LEU A 386 29.20 -3.68 -2.44
N LEU A 387 28.49 -2.56 -2.29
CA LEU A 387 28.89 -1.50 -1.38
C LEU A 387 28.96 -2.00 0.07
N PHE A 388 27.95 -2.76 0.51
CA PHE A 388 27.95 -3.37 1.84
C PHE A 388 29.17 -4.28 2.03
N ALA A 389 29.44 -5.18 1.09
CA ALA A 389 30.59 -6.10 1.15
C ALA A 389 31.93 -5.34 1.23
N CYS A 390 32.10 -4.27 0.45
CA CYS A 390 33.29 -3.42 0.49
C CYS A 390 33.42 -2.62 1.79
N CYS A 391 32.33 -2.38 2.50
CA CYS A 391 32.32 -1.60 3.75
C CYS A 391 32.31 -2.47 5.01
N ARG A 392 31.97 -3.76 4.92
CA ARG A 392 31.62 -4.63 6.06
C ARG A 392 32.61 -4.62 7.22
N ARG A 393 33.91 -4.52 6.94
CA ARG A 393 34.98 -4.50 7.97
C ARG A 393 35.02 -3.20 8.79
N ARG A 394 34.37 -2.13 8.31
CA ARG A 394 34.31 -0.80 8.94
C ARG A 394 32.97 -0.53 9.62
N LEU A 395 32.08 -1.52 9.67
CA LEU A 395 30.73 -1.36 10.19
C LEU A 395 30.64 -1.87 11.64
N PRO A 396 29.93 -1.15 12.52
CA PRO A 396 29.66 -1.63 13.87
C PRO A 396 28.75 -2.86 13.83
N VAL A 397 29.29 -4.00 14.28
CA VAL A 397 28.64 -5.32 14.18
C VAL A 397 27.29 -5.33 14.90
N GLU A 398 27.19 -4.67 16.06
CA GLU A 398 25.96 -4.62 16.86
C GLU A 398 24.81 -3.87 16.18
N LYS A 399 25.12 -2.90 15.30
CA LYS A 399 24.13 -2.17 14.51
C LYS A 399 23.78 -2.90 13.22
N VAL A 400 24.78 -3.51 12.58
CA VAL A 400 24.63 -4.12 11.25
C VAL A 400 24.04 -5.52 11.30
N ARG A 401 24.41 -6.34 12.30
CA ARG A 401 23.96 -7.74 12.37
C ARG A 401 22.43 -7.88 12.30
N PRO A 402 21.61 -7.10 13.04
CA PRO A 402 20.16 -7.16 12.92
C PRO A 402 19.63 -6.78 11.52
N CYS A 403 20.18 -5.71 10.93
CA CYS A 403 19.77 -5.25 9.60
C CYS A 403 20.15 -6.25 8.51
N LEU A 404 21.34 -6.85 8.59
CA LEU A 404 21.80 -7.88 7.65
C LEU A 404 20.95 -9.15 7.77
N LEU A 405 20.69 -9.61 9.00
CA LEU A 405 19.82 -10.76 9.24
C LEU A 405 18.46 -10.51 8.60
N LEU A 406 17.82 -9.38 8.89
CA LEU A 406 16.53 -9.03 8.31
C LEU A 406 16.58 -8.94 6.78
N ALA A 407 17.61 -8.31 6.19
CA ALA A 407 17.75 -8.20 4.75
C ALA A 407 17.86 -9.58 4.07
N VAL A 408 18.67 -10.48 4.65
CA VAL A 408 18.82 -11.86 4.19
C VAL A 408 17.49 -12.61 4.26
N LEU A 409 16.79 -12.48 5.39
CA LEU A 409 15.52 -13.16 5.61
C LEU A 409 14.44 -12.66 4.66
N LEU A 410 14.28 -11.35 4.51
CA LEU A 410 13.33 -10.77 3.55
C LEU A 410 13.65 -11.23 2.13
N PHE A 411 14.92 -11.24 1.72
CA PHE A 411 15.31 -11.73 0.41
C PHE A 411 14.89 -13.20 0.20
N PHE A 412 15.26 -14.10 1.11
CA PHE A 412 14.92 -15.51 0.97
C PHE A 412 13.41 -15.79 1.12
N SER A 413 12.69 -14.96 1.87
CA SER A 413 11.23 -15.08 2.02
C SER A 413 10.49 -14.90 0.70
N CYS A 414 11.07 -14.16 -0.27
CA CYS A 414 10.47 -14.01 -1.60
C CYS A 414 10.22 -15.35 -2.29
N PHE A 415 11.05 -16.36 -2.00
CA PHE A 415 10.99 -17.66 -2.65
C PHE A 415 10.11 -18.68 -1.93
N ILE A 416 9.35 -18.28 -0.90
CA ILE A 416 8.40 -19.17 -0.23
C ILE A 416 7.23 -19.51 -1.18
N PHE A 417 6.70 -18.50 -1.87
CA PHE A 417 5.68 -18.67 -2.91
C PHE A 417 6.30 -18.66 -4.31
N GLU A 418 5.58 -19.21 -5.29
CA GLU A 418 6.06 -19.28 -6.68
C GLU A 418 6.01 -17.93 -7.38
N GLN A 419 5.15 -17.03 -6.91
CA GLN A 419 4.91 -15.70 -7.47
C GLN A 419 5.92 -14.65 -7.00
N ALA A 420 7.15 -15.06 -6.68
CA ALA A 420 8.26 -14.18 -6.32
C ALA A 420 8.53 -13.09 -7.39
N TRP A 421 8.16 -13.37 -8.63
CA TRP A 421 8.26 -12.49 -9.79
C TRP A 421 7.27 -11.31 -9.77
N TRP A 422 6.19 -11.38 -8.97
CA TRP A 422 5.19 -10.33 -8.93
C TRP A 422 5.40 -9.39 -7.75
N MET A 423 5.75 -8.14 -8.04
CA MET A 423 6.05 -7.14 -7.01
C MET A 423 4.94 -7.00 -5.95
N ARG A 424 3.65 -7.13 -6.33
CA ARG A 424 2.49 -7.09 -5.41
C ARG A 424 2.51 -8.17 -4.32
N TYR A 425 3.20 -9.29 -4.57
CA TYR A 425 3.32 -10.40 -3.64
C TYR A 425 4.58 -10.34 -2.77
N VAL A 426 5.58 -9.55 -3.17
CA VAL A 426 6.84 -9.37 -2.44
C VAL A 426 7.27 -7.89 -2.33
N PRO A 427 6.37 -6.94 -2.00
CA PRO A 427 6.71 -5.52 -1.95
C PRO A 427 7.82 -5.20 -0.94
N PHE A 428 7.98 -6.03 0.10
CA PHE A 428 9.03 -5.93 1.10
C PHE A 428 10.45 -6.14 0.53
N LEU A 429 10.60 -6.72 -0.67
CA LEU A 429 11.90 -6.90 -1.30
C LEU A 429 12.61 -5.55 -1.53
N TRP A 430 11.85 -4.46 -1.71
CA TRP A 430 12.39 -3.10 -1.75
C TRP A 430 13.21 -2.72 -0.50
N ALA A 431 12.87 -3.28 0.65
CA ALA A 431 13.58 -3.01 1.90
C ALA A 431 14.98 -3.67 1.94
N VAL A 432 15.23 -4.73 1.15
CA VAL A 432 16.52 -5.45 1.16
C VAL A 432 17.69 -4.54 0.79
N PRO A 433 17.74 -3.92 -0.41
CA PRO A 433 18.84 -3.01 -0.75
C PRO A 433 18.92 -1.81 0.18
N LEU A 434 17.76 -1.30 0.61
CA LEU A 434 17.70 -0.18 1.54
C LEU A 434 18.37 -0.50 2.88
N LEU A 435 18.09 -1.65 3.48
CA LEU A 435 18.69 -2.06 4.75
C LEU A 435 20.22 -2.16 4.63
N LEU A 436 20.72 -2.67 3.50
CA LEU A 436 22.16 -2.72 3.21
C LEU A 436 22.75 -1.32 3.07
N LEU A 437 22.07 -0.41 2.37
CA LEU A 437 22.50 1.00 2.25
C LEU A 437 22.49 1.72 3.61
N LEU A 438 21.45 1.52 4.42
CA LEU A 438 21.36 2.07 5.78
C LEU A 438 22.49 1.54 6.67
N CYS A 439 22.90 0.28 6.52
CA CYS A 439 24.06 -0.25 7.23
C CYS A 439 25.33 0.57 6.94
N THR A 440 25.52 1.00 5.68
CA THR A 440 26.69 1.79 5.28
C THR A 440 26.67 3.22 5.85
N GLU A 441 25.54 3.71 6.35
CA GLU A 441 25.47 4.98 7.08
C GLU A 441 26.12 4.91 8.47
N TYR A 442 26.24 3.70 9.04
CA TYR A 442 26.97 3.48 10.29
C TYR A 442 28.49 3.33 10.10
N ALA A 443 29.01 3.35 8.87
CA ALA A 443 30.43 3.20 8.63
C ALA A 443 31.23 4.36 9.25
N ALA A 444 32.25 4.04 10.05
CA ALA A 444 33.10 5.04 10.70
C ALA A 444 33.79 5.97 9.68
N ALA A 445 34.22 5.41 8.55
CA ALA A 445 34.73 6.16 7.41
C ALA A 445 34.44 5.43 6.10
N LEU A 446 33.94 6.20 5.12
CA LEU A 446 33.80 5.78 3.73
C LEU A 446 34.78 6.55 2.85
N THR A 447 35.36 5.89 1.85
CA THR A 447 36.15 6.58 0.83
C THR A 447 35.27 7.54 0.01
N LYS A 448 35.88 8.52 -0.69
CA LYS A 448 35.14 9.43 -1.57
C LYS A 448 34.30 8.65 -2.61
N GLY A 449 34.90 7.63 -3.23
CA GLY A 449 34.21 6.75 -4.18
C GLY A 449 33.02 5.99 -3.56
N GLN A 450 33.19 5.43 -2.35
CA GLN A 450 32.09 4.75 -1.64
C GLN A 450 30.93 5.69 -1.30
N LYS A 451 31.22 6.94 -0.91
CA LYS A 451 30.19 7.96 -0.65
C LYS A 451 29.44 8.34 -1.93
N ILE A 452 30.16 8.56 -3.03
CA ILE A 452 29.56 8.84 -4.34
C ILE A 452 28.67 7.68 -4.77
N PHE A 453 29.18 6.45 -4.69
CA PHE A 453 28.43 5.26 -5.08
C PHE A 453 27.16 5.06 -4.24
N ARG A 454 27.25 5.23 -2.91
CA ARG A 454 26.07 5.20 -2.03
C ARG A 454 25.04 6.25 -2.42
N ASN A 455 25.48 7.48 -2.68
CA ASN A 455 24.58 8.58 -3.06
C ASN A 455 23.97 8.35 -4.44
N LEU A 456 24.71 7.74 -5.37
CA LEU A 456 24.18 7.30 -6.67
C LEU A 456 23.07 6.27 -6.48
N LEU A 457 23.28 5.25 -5.62
CA LEU A 457 22.26 4.23 -5.33
C LEU A 457 21.00 4.84 -4.71
N TYR A 458 21.15 5.79 -3.76
CA TYR A 458 20.00 6.55 -3.27
C TYR A 458 19.34 7.39 -4.37
N GLY A 459 20.11 7.99 -5.28
CA GLY A 459 19.59 8.71 -6.45
C GLY A 459 18.77 7.83 -7.38
N LEU A 460 19.22 6.60 -7.63
CA LEU A 460 18.47 5.60 -8.41
C LEU A 460 17.18 5.17 -7.71
N MET A 461 17.21 5.02 -6.38
CA MET A 461 15.98 4.78 -5.60
C MET A 461 15.01 5.95 -5.74
N ALA A 462 15.50 7.19 -5.65
CA ALA A 462 14.72 8.40 -5.85
C ALA A 462 14.07 8.44 -7.24
N ALA A 463 14.84 8.13 -8.29
CA ALA A 463 14.35 8.09 -9.65
C ALA A 463 13.25 7.03 -9.82
N THR A 464 13.45 5.83 -9.27
CA THR A 464 12.44 4.75 -9.29
C THR A 464 11.14 5.18 -8.62
N MET A 465 11.25 5.80 -7.44
CA MET A 465 10.10 6.34 -6.70
C MET A 465 9.37 7.44 -7.49
N ALA A 466 10.12 8.37 -8.09
CA ALA A 466 9.54 9.46 -8.90
C ALA A 466 8.79 8.90 -10.13
N MET A 467 9.33 7.87 -10.79
CA MET A 467 8.67 7.22 -11.91
C MET A 467 7.39 6.48 -11.47
N ALA A 468 7.39 5.82 -10.30
CA ALA A 468 6.19 5.20 -9.75
C ALA A 468 5.09 6.24 -9.45
N VAL A 469 5.46 7.41 -8.92
CA VAL A 469 4.52 8.54 -8.72
C VAL A 469 4.02 9.08 -10.06
N GLY A 470 4.89 9.26 -11.05
CA GLY A 470 4.51 9.70 -12.40
C GLY A 470 3.51 8.74 -13.06
N SER A 471 3.77 7.44 -12.96
CA SER A 471 2.87 6.37 -13.42
C SER A 471 1.49 6.47 -12.77
N ALA A 472 1.46 6.62 -11.44
CA ALA A 472 0.23 6.76 -10.67
C ALA A 472 -0.55 8.01 -11.09
N ALA A 473 0.13 9.15 -11.19
CA ALA A 473 -0.47 10.43 -11.52
C ALA A 473 -1.09 10.43 -12.92
N ILE A 474 -0.40 9.87 -13.92
CA ILE A 474 -0.91 9.81 -15.31
C ILE A 474 -2.21 9.00 -15.37
N GLY A 475 -2.23 7.81 -14.76
CA GLY A 475 -3.42 6.97 -14.74
C GLY A 475 -4.58 7.61 -13.99
N ALA A 476 -4.31 8.22 -12.84
CA ALA A 476 -5.28 8.96 -12.04
C ALA A 476 -5.87 10.16 -12.81
N MET A 477 -5.02 10.99 -13.44
CA MET A 477 -5.46 12.15 -14.21
C MET A 477 -6.31 11.74 -15.42
N SER A 478 -5.95 10.65 -16.10
CA SER A 478 -6.71 10.14 -17.25
C SER A 478 -8.14 9.78 -16.88
N VAL A 479 -8.32 8.90 -15.91
CA VAL A 479 -9.64 8.41 -15.51
C VAL A 479 -10.44 9.53 -14.84
N THR A 480 -9.81 10.31 -13.96
CA THR A 480 -10.48 11.42 -13.27
C THR A 480 -10.93 12.51 -14.24
N GLY A 481 -10.07 12.86 -15.20
CA GLY A 481 -10.37 13.88 -16.21
C GLY A 481 -11.53 13.45 -17.11
N ARG A 482 -11.44 12.23 -17.68
CA ARG A 482 -12.47 11.68 -18.58
C ARG A 482 -13.80 11.46 -17.86
N PHE A 483 -13.80 10.77 -16.71
CA PHE A 483 -15.02 10.51 -15.95
C PHE A 483 -15.66 11.80 -15.42
N GLY A 484 -14.85 12.71 -14.88
CA GLY A 484 -15.35 14.02 -14.44
C GLY A 484 -15.95 14.85 -15.58
N ALA A 485 -15.41 14.73 -16.80
CA ALA A 485 -15.97 15.40 -17.97
C ALA A 485 -17.30 14.77 -18.41
N ILE A 486 -17.43 13.44 -18.37
CA ILE A 486 -18.70 12.73 -18.60
C ILE A 486 -19.77 13.21 -17.61
N CYS A 487 -19.45 13.24 -16.32
CA CYS A 487 -20.40 13.67 -15.29
C CYS A 487 -20.84 15.13 -15.46
N ARG A 488 -19.95 16.02 -15.93
CA ARG A 488 -20.29 17.43 -16.18
C ARG A 488 -21.08 17.66 -17.47
N SER A 489 -20.93 16.77 -18.45
CA SER A 489 -21.63 16.88 -19.74
C SER A 489 -23.03 16.26 -19.72
N ALA A 490 -23.30 15.34 -18.79
CA ALA A 490 -24.62 14.78 -18.60
C ALA A 490 -25.59 15.89 -18.13
N SER A 491 -26.58 16.23 -18.96
CA SER A 491 -27.68 17.08 -18.53
C SER A 491 -28.56 16.33 -17.52
N PRO A 492 -29.27 17.02 -16.61
CA PRO A 492 -30.17 16.37 -15.66
C PRO A 492 -31.24 15.47 -16.29
N ASN A 493 -31.57 15.71 -17.57
CA ASN A 493 -32.60 14.99 -18.32
C ASN A 493 -32.04 14.01 -19.36
N SER A 494 -30.71 13.93 -19.52
CA SER A 494 -30.08 13.01 -20.48
C SER A 494 -29.56 11.76 -19.77
N THR A 495 -29.85 10.60 -20.34
CA THR A 495 -29.36 9.32 -19.84
C THR A 495 -28.10 8.93 -20.60
N VAL A 496 -27.00 8.70 -19.87
CA VAL A 496 -25.74 8.26 -20.48
C VAL A 496 -25.75 6.75 -20.66
N LYS A 497 -25.54 6.27 -21.88
CA LYS A 497 -25.38 4.82 -22.12
C LYS A 497 -24.00 4.37 -21.69
N VAL A 498 -23.94 3.32 -20.88
CA VAL A 498 -22.69 2.78 -20.32
C VAL A 498 -22.71 1.26 -20.37
N TYR A 499 -21.58 0.68 -20.75
CA TYR A 499 -21.31 -0.74 -20.60
C TYR A 499 -20.28 -0.94 -19.48
N VAL A 500 -20.55 -1.87 -18.58
CA VAL A 500 -19.68 -2.22 -17.46
C VAL A 500 -19.52 -3.73 -17.38
N ARG A 501 -18.28 -4.20 -17.40
CA ARG A 501 -17.94 -5.61 -17.19
C ARG A 501 -17.40 -5.79 -15.77
N SER A 502 -18.24 -6.22 -14.84
CA SER A 502 -17.82 -6.54 -13.45
C SER A 502 -17.17 -5.37 -12.67
N MET A 503 -17.26 -4.13 -13.14
CA MET A 503 -16.73 -2.93 -12.47
C MET A 503 -17.86 -1.98 -12.05
N ASP A 504 -18.85 -2.54 -11.36
CA ASP A 504 -20.11 -1.86 -11.00
C ASP A 504 -19.89 -0.62 -10.10
N SER A 505 -18.67 -0.45 -9.56
CA SER A 505 -18.27 0.75 -8.85
C SER A 505 -18.46 2.04 -9.66
N PHE A 506 -18.36 2.00 -11.00
CA PHE A 506 -18.63 3.17 -11.83
C PHE A 506 -20.10 3.52 -11.91
N LEU A 507 -21.00 2.54 -11.81
CA LEU A 507 -22.44 2.79 -11.70
C LEU A 507 -22.76 3.49 -10.37
N TYR A 508 -22.12 3.04 -9.29
CA TYR A 508 -22.21 3.72 -7.99
C TYR A 508 -21.72 5.18 -8.06
N LYS A 509 -20.59 5.43 -8.71
CA LYS A 509 -20.04 6.79 -8.90
C LYS A 509 -20.94 7.69 -9.74
N LEU A 510 -21.61 7.16 -10.77
CA LEU A 510 -22.59 7.92 -11.54
C LEU A 510 -23.76 8.35 -10.65
N ARG A 511 -24.29 7.44 -9.80
CA ARG A 511 -25.33 7.76 -8.80
C ARG A 511 -24.87 8.84 -7.83
N GLU A 512 -23.64 8.76 -7.30
CA GLU A 512 -23.06 9.80 -6.42
C GLU A 512 -22.89 11.18 -7.07
N ASN A 513 -22.84 11.23 -8.41
CA ASN A 513 -22.76 12.47 -9.18
C ASN A 513 -24.13 12.91 -9.73
N GLY A 514 -25.21 12.21 -9.40
CA GLY A 514 -26.56 12.52 -9.90
C GLY A 514 -26.73 12.30 -11.40
N VAL A 515 -25.93 11.42 -12.00
CA VAL A 515 -25.96 11.12 -13.45
C VAL A 515 -26.83 9.89 -13.70
N SER A 516 -27.92 10.08 -14.44
CA SER A 516 -28.76 8.98 -14.94
C SER A 516 -28.03 8.20 -16.04
N TYR A 517 -28.14 6.88 -16.00
CA TYR A 517 -27.49 6.00 -16.98
C TYR A 517 -28.38 4.85 -17.43
N GLU A 518 -28.11 4.37 -18.65
CA GLU A 518 -28.68 3.15 -19.23
C GLU A 518 -27.55 2.14 -19.33
N LEU A 519 -27.68 1.01 -18.63
CA LEU A 519 -26.71 -0.07 -18.67
C LEU A 519 -26.94 -0.92 -19.91
N LEU A 520 -25.92 -1.08 -20.74
CA LEU A 520 -25.94 -1.97 -21.89
C LEU A 520 -25.48 -3.38 -21.49
N ASP A 521 -26.18 -4.41 -21.97
CA ASP A 521 -25.83 -5.82 -21.71
C ASP A 521 -24.58 -6.26 -22.47
N THR A 522 -24.30 -5.62 -23.62
CA THR A 522 -23.13 -5.90 -24.45
C THR A 522 -22.34 -4.64 -24.74
N MET A 523 -21.08 -4.83 -25.13
CA MET A 523 -20.20 -3.72 -25.55
C MET A 523 -20.59 -3.14 -26.92
N GLU A 524 -21.54 -3.74 -27.63
CA GLU A 524 -22.04 -3.19 -28.89
C GLU A 524 -23.25 -2.30 -28.60
N CYS A 525 -23.20 -1.05 -29.08
CA CYS A 525 -24.33 -0.14 -29.00
C CYS A 525 -25.04 -0.10 -30.35
N ALA A 526 -26.33 -0.43 -30.37
CA ALA A 526 -27.15 -0.39 -31.58
C ALA A 526 -27.33 1.04 -32.13
N ASP A 527 -27.10 2.06 -31.29
CA ASP A 527 -27.19 3.46 -31.66
C ASP A 527 -25.89 3.94 -32.30
N THR A 528 -25.85 3.95 -33.64
CA THR A 528 -24.68 4.34 -34.43
C THR A 528 -24.38 5.83 -34.41
N THR A 529 -25.24 6.65 -33.80
CA THR A 529 -25.00 8.09 -33.64
C THR A 529 -24.07 8.41 -32.48
N LEU A 530 -23.88 7.46 -31.56
CA LEU A 530 -23.04 7.61 -30.38
C LEU A 530 -21.60 7.17 -30.63
N CYS A 531 -20.67 7.92 -30.06
CA CYS A 531 -19.25 7.65 -30.09
C CYS A 531 -18.84 6.82 -28.87
N ARG A 532 -18.09 5.73 -29.13
CA ARG A 532 -17.52 4.87 -28.10
C ARG A 532 -16.33 5.56 -27.40
N LEU A 533 -16.41 5.70 -26.08
CA LEU A 533 -15.34 6.22 -25.22
C LEU A 533 -14.96 5.19 -24.13
N PRO A 534 -13.89 4.41 -24.35
CA PRO A 534 -13.31 3.56 -23.32
C PRO A 534 -12.75 4.38 -22.16
N LEU A 535 -13.18 4.10 -20.93
CA LEU A 535 -12.65 4.73 -19.71
C LEU A 535 -11.57 3.87 -19.05
N LEU A 536 -11.81 2.57 -18.92
CA LEU A 536 -10.87 1.57 -18.41
C LEU A 536 -10.82 0.39 -19.38
N GLU A 537 -10.06 0.56 -20.46
CA GLU A 537 -10.02 -0.39 -21.57
C GLU A 537 -11.45 -0.82 -21.97
N ASP A 538 -11.70 -2.12 -22.13
CA ASP A 538 -13.01 -2.67 -22.48
C ASP A 538 -13.86 -3.05 -21.25
N TRP A 539 -13.44 -2.67 -20.03
CA TRP A 539 -14.17 -2.97 -18.80
C TRP A 539 -15.24 -1.94 -18.47
N VAL A 540 -15.01 -0.67 -18.83
CA VAL A 540 -15.97 0.42 -18.63
C VAL A 540 -15.95 1.30 -19.87
N VAL A 541 -17.07 1.33 -20.59
CA VAL A 541 -17.20 2.04 -21.87
C VAL A 541 -18.44 2.93 -21.83
N PHE A 542 -18.25 4.20 -22.18
CA PHE A 542 -19.33 5.17 -22.30
C PHE A 542 -19.66 5.42 -23.76
N TYR A 543 -20.94 5.64 -24.06
CA TYR A 543 -21.42 5.99 -25.40
C TYR A 543 -22.03 7.38 -25.35
N LEU A 544 -21.40 8.30 -26.07
CA LEU A 544 -21.64 9.75 -25.95
C LEU A 544 -21.98 10.35 -27.31
N ASP A 545 -22.80 11.39 -27.34
CA ASP A 545 -23.01 12.15 -28.56
C ASP A 545 -21.70 12.76 -29.09
N LYS A 546 -21.64 13.05 -30.39
CA LYS A 546 -20.42 13.50 -31.07
C LYS A 546 -19.84 14.80 -30.49
N ASP A 547 -20.69 15.71 -30.02
CA ASP A 547 -20.27 17.01 -29.46
C ASP A 547 -19.67 16.85 -28.06
N THR A 548 -20.28 16.00 -27.22
CA THR A 548 -19.72 15.61 -25.93
C THR A 548 -18.43 14.82 -26.09
N TYR A 549 -18.42 13.83 -26.98
CA TYR A 549 -17.23 13.04 -27.28
C TYR A 549 -16.08 13.91 -27.76
N SER A 550 -16.30 14.85 -28.68
CA SER A 550 -15.25 15.75 -29.19
C SER A 550 -14.71 16.72 -28.13
N ARG A 551 -15.54 17.14 -27.16
CA ARG A 551 -15.11 17.94 -26.00
C ARG A 551 -14.21 17.15 -25.05
N ILE A 552 -14.50 15.86 -24.86
CA ILE A 552 -13.79 14.98 -23.92
C ILE A 552 -12.53 14.38 -24.55
N LYS A 553 -12.59 13.99 -25.83
CA LYS A 553 -11.51 13.36 -26.60
C LYS A 553 -10.48 14.36 -27.14
N ARG A 554 -10.41 15.59 -26.62
CA ARG A 554 -9.28 16.47 -26.96
C ARG A 554 -8.00 15.69 -26.67
N PRO A 555 -7.00 15.74 -27.57
CA PRO A 555 -5.85 14.85 -27.50
C PRO A 555 -5.11 15.10 -26.18
N ASP A 556 -5.37 14.23 -25.21
CA ASP A 556 -4.64 14.24 -23.97
C ASP A 556 -3.19 13.87 -24.29
N PHE A 557 -2.26 14.34 -23.47
CA PHE A 557 -0.86 13.91 -23.49
C PHE A 557 -0.73 12.38 -23.59
N LEU A 558 -1.67 11.63 -23.01
CA LEU A 558 -1.77 10.18 -23.11
C LEU A 558 -2.03 9.67 -24.53
N ASP A 559 -2.91 10.29 -25.31
CA ASP A 559 -3.14 9.87 -26.70
C ASP A 559 -1.89 10.12 -27.56
N VAL A 560 -1.08 11.14 -27.23
CA VAL A 560 0.22 11.40 -27.87
C VAL A 560 1.27 10.36 -27.44
N VAL A 561 1.26 9.94 -26.17
CA VAL A 561 2.18 8.93 -25.63
C VAL A 561 1.82 7.50 -26.09
N THR A 562 0.54 7.20 -26.29
CA THR A 562 0.05 5.88 -26.73
C THR A 562 -0.07 5.74 -28.24
N ARG A 563 -0.17 6.84 -29.01
CA ARG A 563 -0.25 6.79 -30.50
C ARG A 563 1.01 6.29 -31.18
N ASN A 564 2.18 6.36 -30.54
CA ASN A 564 3.43 5.83 -31.12
C ASN A 564 3.50 4.29 -31.15
N LYS A 565 2.37 3.59 -31.07
CA LYS A 565 2.27 2.13 -31.27
C LYS A 565 1.50 1.75 -32.54
N GLY A 566 1.41 2.64 -33.51
CA GLY A 566 0.71 2.37 -34.77
C GLY A 566 1.06 3.35 -35.87
N GLU A 567 2.35 3.51 -36.17
CA GLU A 567 2.89 3.74 -37.52
C GLU A 567 4.17 2.91 -37.68
#